data_AF-A0A258VR20-F1
#
_entry.id   AF-A0A258VR20-F1
#
_cell.length_a   1.000
_cell.length_b   1.000
_cell.length_c   1.000
_cell.angle_alpha   90.00
_cell.angle_beta   90.00
_cell.angle_gamma   90.00
#
_symmetry.space_group_name_H-M   'P 1'
#
loop_
_entity.id
_entity.type
_entity.pdbx_description
1 polymer ?
#
loop_
_entity_poly.entity_id
_entity_poly.type
_entity_poly.pdbx_seq_one_letter_code
_entity_poly.pdbx_strand_id
1 'polypeptide(L)'
;MKAAVLAVALIAIGGGALATLPATVSGSRIETLMARFDKAEEQRPAIWEDARFAAERYWPAGSGMGTFDEVFQIDESLENISPRRAGRAHNDYIELAIEAGPFALLIVLAWATWTLWSLWRGLSSAGPQRWHTLASAGVLLAVALQSLLDYPLRNQTMLCLVAFAVVLLARQGRTAEPVSSAKAEGELA
;
A
#
# COMPACT_ATOMS: atom_id res chain seq x y z
N MET A 1 16.77 -4.42 -36.55
CA MET A 1 18.19 -4.69 -36.23
C MET A 1 18.84 -3.63 -35.35
N LYS A 2 18.84 -2.33 -35.69
CA LYS A 2 19.51 -1.27 -34.90
C LYS A 2 19.04 -1.15 -33.44
N ALA A 3 17.73 -1.28 -33.19
CA ALA A 3 17.15 -1.21 -31.84
C ALA A 3 17.55 -2.39 -30.94
N ALA A 4 17.70 -3.59 -31.49
CA ALA A 4 18.12 -4.78 -30.74
C ALA A 4 19.60 -4.69 -30.35
N VAL A 5 20.46 -4.17 -31.23
CA VAL A 5 21.88 -3.94 -30.95
C VAL A 5 22.07 -2.86 -29.87
N LEU A 6 21.26 -1.80 -29.88
CA LEU A 6 21.25 -0.77 -28.84
C LEU A 6 20.77 -1.31 -27.48
N ALA A 7 19.73 -2.15 -27.47
CA ALA A 7 19.23 -2.77 -26.24
C ALA A 7 20.27 -3.72 -25.62
N VAL A 8 20.92 -4.55 -26.43
CA VAL A 8 21.99 -5.46 -25.97
C VAL A 8 23.21 -4.69 -25.47
N ALA A 9 23.60 -3.59 -26.14
CA ALA A 9 24.69 -2.73 -25.71
C ALA A 9 24.38 -2.04 -24.37
N LEU A 10 23.15 -1.54 -24.17
CA LEU A 10 22.72 -0.93 -22.90
C LEU A 10 22.68 -1.94 -21.75
N ILE A 11 22.23 -3.17 -22.01
CA ILE A 11 22.21 -4.25 -21.01
C ILE A 11 23.64 -4.68 -20.67
N ALA A 12 24.55 -4.77 -21.65
CA ALA A 12 25.94 -5.15 -21.43
C ALA A 12 26.72 -4.06 -20.66
N ILE A 13 26.47 -2.78 -20.97
CA ILE A 13 27.06 -1.64 -20.25
C ILE A 13 26.49 -1.56 -18.83
N GLY A 14 25.18 -1.72 -18.67
CA GLY A 14 24.53 -1.78 -17.36
C GLY A 14 25.03 -2.94 -16.50
N GLY A 15 25.17 -4.13 -17.10
CA GLY A 15 25.68 -5.33 -16.42
C GLY A 15 27.18 -5.24 -16.07
N GLY A 16 28.00 -4.66 -16.95
CA GLY A 16 29.44 -4.45 -16.70
C GLY A 16 29.70 -3.39 -15.63
N ALA A 17 28.88 -2.33 -15.58
CA ALA A 17 28.89 -1.36 -14.49
C ALA A 17 28.47 -2.03 -13.16
N LEU A 18 27.42 -2.85 -13.17
CA LEU A 18 26.92 -3.53 -11.98
C LEU A 18 27.94 -4.54 -11.39
N ALA A 19 28.70 -5.23 -12.25
CA ALA A 19 29.68 -6.24 -11.83
C ALA A 19 30.95 -5.65 -11.18
N THR A 20 31.28 -4.38 -11.45
CA THR A 20 32.46 -3.70 -10.87
C THR A 20 32.13 -2.86 -9.62
N LEU A 21 30.84 -2.66 -9.32
CA LEU A 21 30.38 -1.95 -8.13
C LEU A 21 30.89 -2.57 -6.81
N PRO A 22 30.83 -3.89 -6.56
CA PRO A 22 31.24 -4.44 -5.27
C PRO A 22 32.72 -4.16 -4.93
N ALA A 23 33.60 -4.17 -5.96
CA ALA A 23 35.04 -3.94 -5.80
C ALA A 23 35.42 -2.46 -5.67
N THR A 24 34.58 -1.54 -6.17
CA THR A 24 34.81 -0.08 -6.07
C THR A 24 34.11 0.56 -4.87
N VAL A 25 33.17 -0.17 -4.25
CA VAL A 25 32.32 0.31 -3.16
C VAL A 25 32.87 -0.05 -1.77
N SER A 26 33.76 -1.03 -1.64
CA SER A 26 34.38 -1.39 -0.36
C SER A 26 35.17 -0.20 0.24
N GLY A 27 34.90 0.16 1.48
CA GLY A 27 35.38 1.34 2.21
C GLY A 27 34.65 2.65 1.88
N SER A 28 33.69 2.66 0.96
CA SER A 28 32.99 3.88 0.52
C SER A 28 31.68 4.13 1.28
N ARG A 29 31.14 5.35 1.17
CA ARG A 29 29.80 5.68 1.69
C ARG A 29 28.70 4.78 1.11
N ILE A 30 28.91 4.20 -0.07
CA ILE A 30 27.93 3.30 -0.71
C ILE A 30 27.87 1.97 0.04
N GLU A 31 28.98 1.45 0.57
CA GLU A 31 28.96 0.24 1.41
C GLU A 31 28.26 0.51 2.73
N THR A 32 28.50 1.67 3.35
CA THR A 32 27.75 2.07 4.55
C THR A 32 26.25 2.18 4.28
N LEU A 33 25.86 2.66 3.09
CA LEU A 33 24.45 2.69 2.68
C LEU A 33 23.92 1.27 2.48
N MET A 34 24.62 0.41 1.74
CA MET A 34 24.20 -0.98 1.50
C MET A 34 24.09 -1.78 2.80
N ALA A 35 25.09 -1.70 3.68
CA ALA A 35 25.05 -2.34 5.00
C ALA A 35 23.89 -1.82 5.88
N ARG A 36 23.43 -0.59 5.66
CA ARG A 36 22.26 -0.04 6.35
C ARG A 36 20.94 -0.56 5.78
N PHE A 37 20.89 -0.82 4.47
CA PHE A 37 19.75 -1.48 3.83
C PHE A 37 19.64 -2.95 4.26
N ASP A 38 20.76 -3.69 4.25
CA ASP A 38 20.83 -5.10 4.69
C ASP A 38 20.31 -5.26 6.13
N LYS A 39 20.80 -4.42 7.05
CA LYS A 39 20.33 -4.42 8.44
C LYS A 39 18.85 -4.08 8.60
N ALA A 40 18.29 -3.24 7.73
CA ALA A 40 16.86 -2.90 7.79
C ALA A 40 15.99 -4.06 7.31
N GLU A 41 16.47 -4.82 6.32
CA GLU A 41 15.80 -6.00 5.80
C GLU A 41 15.82 -7.16 6.81
N GLU A 42 16.94 -7.37 7.51
CA GLU A 42 17.07 -8.36 8.59
C GLU A 42 16.16 -8.08 9.80
N GLN A 43 15.88 -6.81 10.13
CA GLN A 43 15.09 -6.44 11.30
C GLN A 43 13.58 -6.70 11.15
N ARG A 44 13.04 -6.70 9.92
CA ARG A 44 11.58 -6.77 9.69
C ARG A 44 10.99 -8.15 10.01
N PRO A 45 11.57 -9.29 9.59
CA PRO A 45 11.06 -10.61 9.95
C PRO A 45 10.97 -10.82 11.46
N ALA A 46 11.98 -10.36 12.19
CA ALA A 46 12.04 -10.37 13.65
C ALA A 46 10.89 -9.54 14.27
N ILE A 47 10.68 -8.31 13.80
CA ILE A 47 9.55 -7.47 14.24
C ILE A 47 8.21 -8.15 13.95
N TRP A 48 8.06 -8.83 12.81
CA TRP A 48 6.81 -9.52 12.46
C TRP A 48 6.54 -10.76 13.30
N GLU A 49 7.57 -11.40 13.84
CA GLU A 49 7.42 -12.52 14.77
C GLU A 49 6.94 -12.02 16.13
N ASP A 50 7.62 -11.02 16.70
CA ASP A 50 7.24 -10.39 17.97
C ASP A 50 5.84 -9.75 17.87
N ALA A 51 5.52 -9.12 16.74
CA ALA A 51 4.21 -8.50 16.51
C ALA A 51 3.09 -9.54 16.37
N ARG A 52 3.39 -10.74 15.84
CA ARG A 52 2.41 -11.84 15.83
C ARG A 52 2.12 -12.33 17.24
N PHE A 53 3.15 -12.46 18.08
CA PHE A 53 2.97 -12.83 19.48
C PHE A 53 2.12 -11.78 20.24
N ALA A 54 2.40 -10.49 20.02
CA ALA A 54 1.56 -9.42 20.55
C ALA A 54 0.11 -9.54 20.05
N ALA A 55 -0.10 -9.81 18.76
CA ALA A 55 -1.46 -9.95 18.21
C ALA A 55 -2.26 -11.06 18.91
N GLU A 56 -1.62 -12.19 19.22
CA GLU A 56 -2.24 -13.30 19.96
C GLU A 56 -2.59 -12.89 21.40
N ARG A 57 -1.74 -12.11 22.07
CA ARG A 57 -1.95 -11.65 23.45
C ARG A 57 -3.17 -10.74 23.60
N TYR A 58 -3.41 -9.86 22.62
CA TYR A 58 -4.52 -8.90 22.65
C TYR A 58 -5.77 -9.40 21.90
N TRP A 59 -5.72 -10.62 21.37
CA TRP A 59 -6.88 -11.26 20.76
C TRP A 59 -7.96 -11.58 21.81
N PRO A 60 -9.26 -11.43 21.53
CA PRO A 60 -9.90 -10.90 20.31
C PRO A 60 -10.28 -9.42 20.44
N ALA A 61 -10.02 -8.75 21.55
CA ALA A 61 -10.49 -7.37 21.74
C ALA A 61 -9.65 -6.36 20.94
N GLY A 62 -8.39 -6.68 20.68
CA GLY A 62 -7.38 -5.72 20.27
C GLY A 62 -6.84 -4.92 21.48
N SER A 63 -5.74 -4.22 21.26
CA SER A 63 -5.09 -3.37 22.27
C SER A 63 -5.58 -1.92 22.28
N GLY A 64 -6.31 -1.49 21.24
CA GLY A 64 -6.72 -0.12 21.02
C GLY A 64 -6.14 0.45 19.72
N MET A 65 -6.81 1.45 19.13
CA MET A 65 -6.32 2.04 17.89
C MET A 65 -5.16 2.99 18.15
N GLY A 66 -4.03 2.80 17.46
CA GLY A 66 -2.81 3.59 17.63
C GLY A 66 -1.90 3.16 18.77
N THR A 67 -2.20 2.05 19.46
CA THR A 67 -1.41 1.56 20.62
C THR A 67 -0.28 0.62 20.23
N PHE A 68 -0.05 0.40 18.93
CA PHE A 68 0.96 -0.55 18.46
C PHE A 68 2.35 -0.32 19.09
N ASP A 69 2.88 0.91 19.06
CA ASP A 69 4.24 1.20 19.54
C ASP A 69 4.40 0.89 21.04
N GLU A 70 3.36 1.16 21.83
CA GLU A 70 3.35 0.96 23.28
C GLU A 70 3.30 -0.52 23.64
N VAL A 71 2.47 -1.28 22.93
CA VAL A 71 2.26 -2.70 23.14
C VAL A 71 3.45 -3.52 22.64
N PHE A 72 3.93 -3.19 21.44
CA PHE A 72 5.05 -3.89 20.83
C PHE A 72 6.32 -3.79 21.69
N GLN A 73 6.58 -2.64 22.32
CA GLN A 73 7.73 -2.49 23.24
C GLN A 73 7.69 -3.38 24.47
N ILE A 74 6.51 -3.83 24.89
CA ILE A 74 6.36 -4.75 26.04
C ILE A 74 6.67 -6.19 25.62
N ASP A 75 6.32 -6.54 24.38
CA ASP A 75 6.40 -7.90 23.85
C ASP A 75 7.60 -8.11 22.90
N GLU A 76 8.44 -7.09 22.66
CA GLU A 76 9.67 -7.16 21.86
C GLU A 76 10.72 -8.06 22.55
N SER A 77 11.30 -9.00 21.80
CA SER A 77 12.33 -9.90 22.34
C SER A 77 13.57 -9.11 22.78
N LEU A 78 14.13 -9.45 23.95
CA LEU A 78 15.36 -8.83 24.48
C LEU A 78 16.55 -8.92 23.51
N GLU A 79 16.53 -9.91 22.62
CA GLU A 79 17.55 -10.14 21.58
C GLU A 79 17.42 -9.15 20.42
N ASN A 80 16.22 -8.61 20.18
CA ASN A 80 15.90 -7.67 19.12
C ASN A 80 15.76 -6.21 19.60
N ILE A 81 15.79 -5.99 20.92
CA ILE A 81 15.69 -4.65 21.51
C ILE A 81 16.78 -3.73 20.95
N SER A 82 16.31 -2.62 20.38
CA SER A 82 17.13 -1.55 19.85
C SER A 82 16.96 -0.28 20.69
N PRO A 83 17.99 0.58 20.82
CA PRO A 83 17.83 1.91 21.41
C PRO A 83 16.81 2.79 20.69
N ARG A 84 16.44 2.42 19.45
CA ARG A 84 15.38 3.06 18.67
C ARG A 84 14.14 2.17 18.70
N ARG A 85 13.00 2.78 19.03
CA ARG A 85 11.67 2.18 18.92
C ARG A 85 11.39 1.76 17.48
N ALA A 86 10.79 0.56 17.30
CA ALA A 86 10.32 0.10 16.00
C ALA A 86 9.26 1.05 15.42
N GLY A 87 8.42 1.64 16.29
CA GLY A 87 7.39 2.62 15.93
C GLY A 87 6.18 2.03 15.20
N ARG A 88 6.38 1.01 14.35
CA ARG A 88 5.37 0.29 13.55
C ARG A 88 5.82 -1.11 13.17
N ALA A 89 4.87 -2.00 12.90
CA ALA A 89 5.15 -3.33 12.36
C ALA A 89 5.64 -3.30 10.90
N HIS A 90 5.49 -2.15 10.23
CA HIS A 90 5.74 -2.00 8.77
C HIS A 90 4.87 -2.94 7.92
N ASN A 91 3.80 -3.47 8.53
CA ASN A 91 2.80 -4.31 7.92
C ASN A 91 1.44 -3.93 8.53
N ASP A 92 0.63 -3.22 7.76
CA ASP A 92 -0.65 -2.69 8.22
C ASP A 92 -1.61 -3.79 8.71
N TYR A 93 -1.50 -5.02 8.17
CA TYR A 93 -2.36 -6.13 8.56
C TYR A 93 -2.05 -6.65 9.95
N ILE A 94 -0.77 -6.77 10.30
CA ILE A 94 -0.33 -7.20 11.64
C ILE A 94 -0.65 -6.10 12.65
N GLU A 95 -0.38 -4.84 12.30
CA GLU A 95 -0.69 -3.68 13.14
C GLU A 95 -2.20 -3.60 13.43
N LEU A 96 -3.05 -3.75 12.40
CA LEU A 96 -4.51 -3.81 12.55
C LEU A 96 -4.99 -4.98 13.43
N ALA A 97 -4.35 -6.15 13.32
CA ALA A 97 -4.68 -7.31 14.15
C ALA A 97 -4.37 -7.06 15.63
N ILE A 98 -3.25 -6.39 15.95
CA ILE A 98 -2.90 -6.01 17.32
C ILE A 98 -3.83 -4.94 17.86
N GLU A 99 -4.16 -3.93 17.05
CA GLU A 99 -4.94 -2.76 17.49
C GLU A 99 -6.43 -3.07 17.66
N ALA A 100 -7.04 -3.80 16.72
CA ALA A 100 -8.49 -4.00 16.66
C ALA A 100 -8.93 -5.46 16.45
N GLY A 101 -8.00 -6.42 16.38
CA GLY A 101 -8.29 -7.85 16.29
C GLY A 101 -9.25 -8.21 15.12
N PRO A 102 -10.31 -8.99 15.37
CA PRO A 102 -11.26 -9.40 14.34
C PRO A 102 -12.09 -8.24 13.79
N PHE A 103 -12.27 -7.14 14.53
CA PHE A 103 -13.00 -5.97 14.02
C PHE A 103 -12.26 -5.31 12.85
N ALA A 104 -10.94 -5.24 12.92
CA ALA A 104 -10.11 -4.80 11.81
C ALA A 104 -10.31 -5.69 10.57
N LEU A 105 -10.30 -7.02 10.75
CA LEU A 105 -10.53 -7.96 9.66
C LEU A 105 -11.91 -7.76 9.01
N LEU A 106 -12.95 -7.55 9.81
CA LEU A 106 -14.30 -7.27 9.30
C LEU A 106 -14.35 -5.98 8.48
N ILE A 107 -13.67 -4.92 8.92
CA ILE A 107 -13.60 -3.65 8.18
C ILE A 107 -12.84 -3.83 6.87
N VAL A 108 -11.70 -4.52 6.89
CA VAL A 108 -10.91 -4.81 5.69
C VAL A 108 -11.71 -5.66 4.70
N LEU A 109 -12.45 -6.66 5.18
CA LEU A 109 -13.33 -7.48 4.36
C LEU A 109 -14.49 -6.68 3.77
N ALA A 110 -15.14 -5.82 4.57
CA ALA A 110 -16.20 -4.93 4.09
C ALA A 110 -15.66 -3.96 3.01
N TRP A 111 -14.46 -3.44 3.21
CA TRP A 111 -13.78 -2.57 2.23
C TRP A 111 -13.43 -3.31 0.94
N ALA A 112 -12.85 -4.50 1.05
CA ALA A 112 -12.47 -5.33 -0.09
C ALA A 112 -13.70 -5.75 -0.91
N THR A 113 -14.76 -6.20 -0.24
CA THR A 113 -16.03 -6.59 -0.89
C THR A 113 -16.68 -5.41 -1.60
N TRP A 114 -16.76 -4.23 -0.95
CA TRP A 114 -17.28 -3.02 -1.58
C TRP A 114 -16.44 -2.61 -2.80
N THR A 115 -15.12 -2.66 -2.69
CA THR A 115 -14.20 -2.30 -3.78
C THR A 115 -14.35 -3.24 -4.96
N LEU A 116 -14.33 -4.56 -4.73
CA LEU A 116 -14.50 -5.57 -5.78
C LEU A 116 -15.86 -5.46 -6.45
N TRP A 117 -16.93 -5.25 -5.68
CA TRP A 117 -18.27 -5.05 -6.23
C TRP A 117 -18.36 -3.78 -7.08
N SER A 118 -17.78 -2.67 -6.63
CA SER A 118 -17.74 -1.40 -7.37
C SER A 118 -16.94 -1.53 -8.67
N LEU A 119 -15.78 -2.21 -8.61
CA LEU A 119 -14.96 -2.51 -9.78
C LEU A 119 -15.72 -3.37 -10.79
N TRP A 120 -16.41 -4.42 -10.32
CA TRP A 120 -17.20 -5.30 -11.19
C TRP A 120 -18.30 -4.51 -11.91
N ARG A 121 -19.07 -3.68 -11.20
CA ARG A 121 -20.11 -2.83 -11.80
C ARG A 121 -19.54 -1.81 -12.80
N GLY A 122 -18.39 -1.22 -12.49
CA GLY A 122 -17.74 -0.25 -13.36
C GLY A 122 -17.14 -0.86 -14.63
N LEU A 123 -16.58 -2.06 -14.54
CA LEU A 123 -16.05 -2.79 -15.69
C LEU A 123 -17.16 -3.30 -16.62
N SER A 124 -18.34 -3.59 -16.08
CA SER A 124 -19.52 -3.97 -16.88
C SER A 124 -20.18 -2.80 -17.62
N SER A 125 -19.77 -1.55 -17.33
CA SER A 125 -20.31 -0.35 -17.98
C SER A 125 -19.58 -0.04 -19.29
N ALA A 126 -20.31 0.33 -20.34
CA ALA A 126 -19.73 0.81 -21.59
C ALA A 126 -19.42 2.32 -21.53
N GLY A 127 -18.37 2.76 -22.24
CA GLY A 127 -18.03 4.18 -22.40
C GLY A 127 -16.93 4.71 -21.46
N PRO A 128 -16.81 6.06 -21.30
CA PRO A 128 -15.74 6.71 -20.54
C PRO A 128 -15.61 6.24 -19.08
N GLN A 129 -16.72 5.74 -18.52
CA GLN A 129 -16.80 5.23 -17.16
C GLN A 129 -15.88 4.02 -16.90
N ARG A 130 -15.64 3.20 -17.93
CA ARG A 130 -14.73 2.05 -17.84
C ARG A 130 -13.30 2.50 -17.55
N TRP A 131 -12.86 3.61 -18.17
CA TRP A 131 -11.51 4.14 -17.98
C TRP A 131 -11.29 4.68 -16.57
N HIS A 132 -12.28 5.37 -15.99
CA HIS A 132 -12.22 5.80 -14.60
C HIS A 132 -12.12 4.62 -13.63
N THR A 133 -12.84 3.53 -13.92
CA THR A 133 -12.79 2.30 -13.12
C THR A 133 -11.43 1.64 -13.19
N LEU A 134 -10.87 1.48 -14.40
CA LEU A 134 -9.54 0.91 -14.60
C LEU A 134 -8.43 1.74 -13.94
N ALA A 135 -8.51 3.07 -14.05
CA ALA A 135 -7.56 3.97 -13.38
C ALA A 135 -7.62 3.82 -11.85
N SER A 136 -8.84 3.80 -11.30
CA SER A 136 -9.05 3.61 -9.85
C SER A 136 -8.55 2.24 -9.39
N ALA A 137 -8.81 1.19 -10.16
CA ALA A 137 -8.32 -0.17 -9.91
C ALA A 137 -6.80 -0.22 -9.86
N GLY A 138 -6.12 0.42 -10.82
CA GLY A 138 -4.66 0.46 -10.90
C GLY A 138 -4.05 1.14 -9.67
N VAL A 139 -4.59 2.29 -9.25
CA VAL A 139 -4.11 3.00 -8.05
C VAL A 139 -4.32 2.16 -6.79
N LEU A 140 -5.53 1.63 -6.58
CA LEU A 140 -5.85 0.83 -5.39
C LEU A 140 -5.02 -0.45 -5.31
N LEU A 141 -4.82 -1.13 -6.45
CA LEU A 141 -3.98 -2.33 -6.51
C LEU A 141 -2.51 -2.03 -6.23
N ALA A 142 -1.96 -0.97 -6.84
CA ALA A 142 -0.57 -0.58 -6.62
C ALA A 142 -0.31 -0.26 -5.14
N VAL A 143 -1.23 0.49 -4.51
CA VAL A 143 -1.14 0.82 -3.09
C VAL A 143 -1.29 -0.44 -2.22
N ALA A 144 -2.23 -1.34 -2.51
CA ALA A 144 -2.40 -2.58 -1.76
C ALA A 144 -1.18 -3.50 -1.83
N LEU A 145 -0.57 -3.63 -3.01
CA LEU A 145 0.67 -4.41 -3.20
C LEU A 145 1.84 -3.78 -2.45
N GLN A 146 1.96 -2.46 -2.46
CA GLN A 146 3.03 -1.77 -1.75
C GLN A 146 2.90 -1.89 -0.22
N SER A 147 1.66 -1.90 0.29
CA SER A 147 1.35 -2.15 1.71
C SER A 147 1.68 -3.56 2.17
N LEU A 148 1.75 -4.53 1.26
CA LEU A 148 2.16 -5.89 1.57
C LEU A 148 3.68 -6.03 1.70
N LEU A 149 4.42 -5.17 0.99
CA LEU A 149 5.88 -5.21 0.96
C LEU A 149 6.49 -4.41 2.10
N ASP A 150 6.07 -3.15 2.33
CA ASP A 150 6.69 -2.31 3.38
C ASP A 150 6.06 -0.93 3.63
N TYR A 151 5.19 -0.44 2.74
CA TYR A 151 4.76 0.96 2.80
C TYR A 151 3.32 1.09 3.28
N PRO A 152 3.09 1.55 4.51
CA PRO A 152 1.77 1.59 5.09
C PRO A 152 0.87 2.57 4.32
N LEU A 153 -0.38 2.16 4.13
CA LEU A 153 -1.48 2.98 3.60
C LEU A 153 -1.64 4.27 4.41
N ARG A 154 -1.29 4.21 5.70
CA ARG A 154 -1.40 5.28 6.71
C ARG A 154 -0.53 6.51 6.41
N ASN A 155 0.30 6.48 5.36
CA ASN A 155 0.98 7.69 4.88
C ASN A 155 -0.03 8.69 4.29
N GLN A 156 0.01 9.96 4.73
CA GLN A 156 -0.95 11.00 4.33
C GLN A 156 -1.07 11.14 2.81
N THR A 157 0.05 11.08 2.09
CA THR A 157 0.06 11.15 0.62
C THR A 157 -0.69 9.97 0.00
N MET A 158 -0.52 8.77 0.55
CA MET A 158 -1.20 7.57 0.07
C MET A 158 -2.70 7.63 0.38
N LEU A 159 -3.09 8.12 1.55
CA LEU A 159 -4.50 8.35 1.89
C LEU A 159 -5.17 9.31 0.91
N CYS A 160 -4.49 10.40 0.51
CA CYS A 160 -5.01 11.32 -0.51
C CYS A 160 -5.20 10.64 -1.87
N LEU A 161 -4.23 9.83 -2.33
CA LEU A 161 -4.31 9.10 -3.58
C LEU A 161 -5.43 8.06 -3.57
N VAL A 162 -5.54 7.30 -2.48
CA VAL A 162 -6.61 6.32 -2.26
C VAL A 162 -7.97 7.02 -2.23
N ALA A 163 -8.11 8.12 -1.48
CA ALA A 163 -9.35 8.88 -1.42
C ALA A 163 -9.79 9.37 -2.81
N PHE A 164 -8.84 9.85 -3.62
CA PHE A 164 -9.13 10.25 -5.00
C PHE A 164 -9.60 9.07 -5.85
N ALA A 165 -8.91 7.93 -5.80
CA ALA A 165 -9.29 6.71 -6.53
C ALA A 165 -10.68 6.19 -6.08
N VAL A 166 -10.97 6.25 -4.78
CA VAL A 166 -12.26 5.86 -4.19
C VAL A 166 -13.38 6.76 -4.70
N VAL A 167 -13.17 8.07 -4.77
CA VAL A 167 -14.17 9.01 -5.30
C VAL A 167 -14.44 8.73 -6.79
N LEU A 168 -13.41 8.48 -7.58
CA LEU A 168 -13.57 8.08 -8.99
C LEU A 168 -14.32 6.75 -9.13
N LEU A 169 -14.07 5.80 -8.22
CA LEU A 169 -14.74 4.50 -8.15
C LEU A 169 -16.18 4.58 -7.61
N ALA A 170 -16.53 5.59 -6.82
CA ALA A 170 -17.87 5.74 -6.24
C ALA A 170 -18.82 6.56 -7.14
N ARG A 171 -18.31 7.51 -7.93
CA ARG A 171 -19.14 8.41 -8.78
C ARG A 171 -19.86 7.72 -9.95
N GLN A 172 -19.56 6.45 -10.20
CA GLN A 172 -20.04 5.68 -11.34
C GLN A 172 -21.56 5.43 -11.32
N GLY A 173 -22.18 5.48 -10.13
CA GLY A 173 -23.62 5.30 -9.97
C GLY A 173 -24.47 6.55 -10.16
N ARG A 174 -23.87 7.74 -10.36
CA ARG A 174 -24.58 9.04 -10.29
C ARG A 174 -24.78 9.78 -11.61
N THR A 175 -24.15 9.36 -12.70
CA THR A 175 -24.18 10.08 -14.00
C THR A 175 -25.40 9.77 -14.87
N ALA A 176 -26.42 9.10 -14.33
CA ALA A 176 -27.63 8.70 -15.06
C ALA A 176 -28.87 9.56 -14.73
N GLU A 177 -28.72 10.83 -14.33
CA GLU A 177 -29.86 11.77 -14.42
C GLU A 177 -29.72 12.62 -15.67
N PRO A 178 -30.61 12.46 -16.67
CA PRO A 178 -30.71 13.43 -17.75
C PRO A 178 -31.16 14.76 -17.12
N VAL A 179 -30.38 15.82 -17.34
CA VAL A 179 -30.78 17.19 -17.02
C VAL A 179 -32.09 17.44 -17.76
N SER A 180 -33.21 17.41 -17.03
CA SER A 180 -34.53 17.67 -17.58
C SER A 180 -34.56 19.09 -18.12
N SER A 181 -34.53 19.23 -19.45
CA SER A 181 -34.66 20.50 -20.18
C SER A 181 -36.11 21.03 -20.18
N ALA A 182 -36.99 20.54 -19.31
CA ALA A 182 -38.44 20.78 -19.36
C ALA A 182 -38.91 22.10 -18.70
N LYS A 183 -38.08 23.13 -18.57
CA LYS A 183 -38.51 24.41 -17.95
C LYS A 183 -38.14 25.68 -18.71
N ALA A 184 -37.96 25.62 -20.03
CA ALA A 184 -37.72 26.80 -20.86
C ALA A 184 -38.83 27.13 -21.86
N GLU A 185 -39.82 26.25 -22.09
CA GLU A 185 -40.86 26.46 -23.11
C GLU A 185 -42.21 26.93 -22.55
N GLY A 186 -42.32 27.19 -21.24
CA GLY A 186 -43.59 27.58 -20.60
C GLY A 186 -43.79 29.09 -20.40
N GLU A 187 -42.87 29.95 -20.83
CA GLU A 187 -42.88 31.39 -20.50
C GLU A 187 -43.08 32.30 -21.73
N LEU A 188 -43.49 31.73 -22.88
CA LEU A 188 -43.77 32.46 -24.13
C LEU A 188 -45.16 32.17 -24.73
N ALA A 189 -46.12 31.68 -23.94
CA ALA A 189 -47.52 31.50 -24.36
C ALA A 189 -48.46 32.50 -23.66
#